data_AF-A0A372Q4J4-F1
#
_entry.id   AF-A0A372Q4J4-F1
#
_cell.length_a   1.000
_cell.length_b   1.000
_cell.length_c   1.000
_cell.angle_alpha   90.00
_cell.angle_beta   90.00
_cell.angle_gamma   90.00
#
_symmetry.space_group_name_H-M   'P 1'
#
loop_
_entity.id
_entity.type
_entity.pdbx_description
1 polymer ?
#
loop_
_entity_poly.entity_id
_entity_poly.type
_entity_poly.pdbx_seq_one_letter_code
_entity_poly.pdbx_strand_id
1 'polypeptide(L)'
;MSDGIDSVIIELKLFNLINSKLKDESDEEILKRNYMFWCKNEQKSKLVKVEKYINDGNVQLNTYINIVKKGGISDERIIRYYGKNYVWGFFIASFGTERILVKRSNIKSSNFTFKINNKNM
;
A
#
# COMPACT_ATOMS: atom_id res chain seq x y z
N MET A 1 0.27 7.61 -39.69
CA MET A 1 -0.65 6.78 -38.88
C MET A 1 0.02 5.52 -38.33
N SER A 2 1.16 5.06 -38.87
CA SER A 2 1.95 3.92 -38.36
C SER A 2 2.69 4.21 -37.04
N ASP A 3 3.22 5.43 -36.87
CA ASP A 3 4.16 5.76 -35.79
C ASP A 3 3.56 5.64 -34.37
N GLY A 4 2.24 5.80 -34.25
CA GLY A 4 1.52 5.64 -32.98
C GLY A 4 1.37 4.18 -32.54
N ILE A 5 1.27 3.23 -33.49
CA ILE A 5 1.13 1.80 -33.18
C ILE A 5 2.47 1.23 -32.73
N ASP A 6 3.56 1.60 -33.42
CA ASP A 6 4.91 1.15 -33.07
C ASP A 6 5.34 1.67 -31.69
N SER A 7 4.98 2.91 -31.34
CA SER A 7 5.24 3.48 -30.01
C SER A 7 4.55 2.69 -28.89
N VAL A 8 3.26 2.37 -29.06
CA VAL A 8 2.50 1.61 -28.06
C VAL A 8 3.05 0.18 -27.90
N ILE A 9 3.44 -0.46 -29.00
CA ILE A 9 4.06 -1.80 -28.95
C ILE A 9 5.38 -1.78 -28.19
N ILE A 10 6.19 -0.74 -28.37
CA ILE A 10 7.46 -0.56 -27.65
C ILE A 10 7.20 -0.37 -26.16
N GLU A 11 6.26 0.48 -25.77
CA GLU A 11 5.88 0.71 -24.37
C GLU A 11 5.39 -0.58 -23.68
N LEU A 12 4.54 -1.35 -24.35
CA LEU A 12 4.05 -2.63 -23.83
C LEU A 12 5.19 -3.64 -23.64
N LYS A 13 6.13 -3.73 -24.59
CA LYS A 13 7.31 -4.60 -24.46
C LYS A 13 8.19 -4.18 -23.27
N LEU A 14 8.43 -2.88 -23.11
CA LEU A 14 9.18 -2.34 -21.97
C LEU A 14 8.49 -2.64 -20.64
N PHE A 15 7.17 -2.44 -20.57
CA PHE A 15 6.37 -2.74 -19.39
C PHE A 15 6.48 -4.22 -19.00
N ASN A 16 6.28 -5.12 -19.96
CA ASN A 16 6.38 -6.57 -19.73
C ASN A 16 7.79 -6.99 -19.28
N LEU A 17 8.84 -6.43 -19.89
CA LEU A 17 10.22 -6.68 -19.49
C LEU A 17 10.49 -6.23 -18.05
N ILE A 18 9.99 -5.05 -17.66
CA ILE A 18 10.13 -4.53 -16.30
C ILE A 18 9.37 -5.41 -15.30
N ASN A 19 8.13 -5.80 -15.60
CA ASN A 19 7.35 -6.70 -14.73
C ASN A 19 8.03 -8.05 -14.54
N SER A 20 8.57 -8.64 -15.61
CA SER A 20 9.32 -9.89 -15.51
C SER A 20 10.54 -9.75 -14.59
N LYS A 21 11.30 -8.64 -14.72
CA LYS A 21 12.45 -8.38 -13.83
C LYS A 21 12.05 -8.23 -12.37
N LEU A 22 10.97 -7.48 -12.10
CA LEU A 22 10.47 -7.30 -10.73
C LEU A 22 10.00 -8.60 -10.07
N LYS A 23 9.55 -9.57 -10.88
CA LYS A 23 9.10 -10.88 -10.39
C LYS A 23 10.26 -11.70 -9.84
N ASP A 24 11.39 -11.69 -10.54
CA ASP A 24 12.56 -12.53 -10.25
C ASP A 24 13.50 -11.92 -9.19
N GLU A 25 13.36 -10.62 -8.92
CA GLU A 25 14.15 -9.94 -7.89
C GLU A 25 13.75 -10.32 -6.46
N SER A 26 14.76 -10.41 -5.60
CA SER A 26 14.61 -10.55 -4.15
C SER A 26 14.01 -9.29 -3.51
N ASP A 27 13.50 -9.44 -2.29
CA ASP A 27 13.01 -8.29 -1.51
C ASP A 27 14.14 -7.26 -1.30
N GLU A 28 15.36 -7.71 -1.01
CA GLU A 28 16.52 -6.84 -0.81
C GLU A 28 16.89 -6.05 -2.07
N GLU A 29 16.75 -6.63 -3.26
CA GLU A 29 16.99 -5.96 -4.53
C GLU A 29 15.91 -4.92 -4.81
N ILE A 30 14.65 -5.28 -4.61
CA ILE A 30 13.51 -4.37 -4.82
C ILE A 30 13.61 -3.15 -3.90
N LEU A 31 13.95 -3.35 -2.62
CA LEU A 31 14.10 -2.26 -1.65
C LEU A 31 15.15 -1.22 -2.07
N LYS A 32 16.19 -1.63 -2.80
CA LYS A 32 17.25 -0.75 -3.30
C LYS A 32 16.84 0.05 -4.55
N ARG A 33 15.73 -0.30 -5.23
CA ARG A 33 15.30 0.39 -6.44
C ARG A 33 14.82 1.80 -6.15
N ASN A 34 14.98 2.66 -7.15
CA ASN A 34 14.23 3.90 -7.24
C ASN A 34 12.88 3.62 -7.92
N TYR A 35 11.83 4.18 -7.36
CA TYR A 35 10.47 4.11 -7.85
C TYR A 35 9.98 5.51 -8.18
N MET A 36 9.42 5.68 -9.37
CA MET A 36 8.82 6.95 -9.79
C MET A 36 7.31 6.84 -9.68
N PHE A 37 6.68 7.80 -9.01
CA PHE A 37 5.23 7.85 -8.87
C PHE A 37 4.70 9.25 -9.14
N TRP A 38 3.45 9.32 -9.60
CA TRP A 38 2.76 10.59 -9.77
C TRP A 38 2.23 11.10 -8.43
N CYS A 39 2.73 12.24 -7.96
CA CYS A 39 2.25 12.89 -6.75
C CYS A 39 1.07 13.82 -7.09
N LYS A 40 -0.16 13.40 -6.81
CA LYS A 40 -1.38 14.18 -7.11
C LYS A 40 -1.35 15.59 -6.53
N ASN A 41 -0.90 15.74 -5.28
CA ASN A 41 -0.89 17.04 -4.58
C ASN A 41 0.08 18.04 -5.21
N GLU A 42 1.20 17.55 -5.76
CA GLU A 42 2.22 18.41 -6.38
C GLU A 42 2.17 18.40 -7.91
N GLN A 43 1.21 17.66 -8.49
CA GLN A 43 1.02 17.51 -9.94
C GLN A 43 2.30 17.22 -10.71
N LYS A 44 3.18 16.38 -10.13
CA LYS A 44 4.44 15.98 -10.75
C LYS A 44 4.87 14.59 -10.34
N SER A 45 5.69 13.98 -11.18
CA SER A 45 6.37 12.73 -10.86
C SER A 45 7.45 12.97 -9.80
N LYS A 46 7.54 12.05 -8.84
CA LYS A 46 8.58 12.03 -7.82
C LYS A 46 9.32 10.72 -7.85
N LEU A 47 10.63 10.79 -7.67
CA LEU A 47 11.49 9.64 -7.48
C LEU A 47 11.68 9.38 -5.98
N VAL A 48 11.56 8.14 -5.54
CA VAL A 48 11.78 7.72 -4.16
C VAL A 48 12.46 6.35 -4.13
N LYS A 49 13.31 6.07 -3.14
CA LYS A 49 13.76 4.70 -2.89
C LYS A 49 12.60 3.85 -2.40
N VAL A 50 12.45 2.64 -2.92
CA VAL A 50 11.41 1.70 -2.49
C VAL A 50 11.46 1.47 -0.99
N GLU A 51 12.64 1.26 -0.42
CA GLU A 51 12.83 1.14 1.02
C GLU A 51 12.20 2.31 1.81
N LYS A 52 12.46 3.55 1.38
CA LYS A 52 11.89 4.73 2.04
C LYS A 52 10.37 4.72 1.95
N TYR A 53 9.81 4.45 0.76
CA TYR A 53 8.37 4.39 0.55
C TYR A 53 7.70 3.35 1.46
N ILE A 54 8.27 2.14 1.54
CA ILE A 54 7.78 1.07 2.41
C ILE A 54 7.87 1.47 3.90
N ASN A 55 8.96 2.12 4.31
CA ASN A 55 9.17 2.53 5.70
C ASN A 55 8.20 3.66 6.11
N ASP A 56 8.01 4.66 5.26
CA ASP A 56 7.03 5.73 5.49
C ASP A 56 5.61 5.15 5.60
N GLY A 57 5.25 4.22 4.70
CA GLY A 57 3.97 3.51 4.74
C GLY A 57 3.76 2.72 6.04
N ASN A 58 4.80 2.05 6.53
CA ASN A 58 4.74 1.35 7.81
C ASN A 58 4.58 2.32 9.01
N VAL A 59 5.22 3.49 8.99
CA VAL A 59 5.02 4.53 10.00
C VAL A 59 3.58 5.04 9.99
N GLN A 60 3.03 5.30 8.79
CA GLN A 60 1.65 5.72 8.62
C GLN A 60 0.66 4.66 9.15
N LEU A 61 0.88 3.39 8.81
CA LEU A 61 0.07 2.28 9.31
C LEU A 61 0.09 2.20 10.85
N ASN A 62 1.28 2.25 11.47
CA ASN A 62 1.37 2.19 12.93
C ASN A 62 0.70 3.41 13.60
N THR A 63 0.76 4.58 12.97
CA THR A 63 0.05 5.78 13.42
C THR A 63 -1.47 5.57 13.35
N TYR A 64 -1.97 5.02 12.25
CA TYR A 64 -3.38 4.70 12.08
C TYR A 64 -3.87 3.67 13.12
N ILE A 65 -3.12 2.58 13.34
CA ILE A 65 -3.45 1.58 14.38
C ILE A 65 -3.50 2.21 15.79
N ASN A 66 -2.65 3.21 16.08
CA ASN A 66 -2.70 3.96 17.34
C ASN A 66 -3.93 4.85 17.49
N ILE A 67 -4.57 5.27 16.39
CA ILE A 67 -5.85 5.98 16.40
C ILE A 67 -6.99 4.98 16.57
N VAL A 68 -6.97 3.89 15.80
CA VAL A 68 -7.98 2.82 15.87
C VAL A 68 -8.06 2.20 17.25
N LYS A 69 -6.93 1.93 17.94
CA LYS A 69 -6.95 1.37 19.31
C LYS A 69 -7.68 2.25 20.33
N LYS A 70 -7.80 3.55 20.06
CA LYS A 70 -8.52 4.53 20.89
C LYS A 70 -9.99 4.65 20.48
N GLY A 71 -10.47 3.79 19.57
CA GLY A 71 -11.84 3.84 19.06
C GLY A 71 -12.04 4.88 17.96
N GLY A 72 -10.96 5.42 17.38
CA GLY A 72 -11.00 6.44 16.33
C GLY A 72 -11.34 5.86 14.96
N ILE A 73 -12.59 5.42 14.78
CA ILE A 73 -13.18 5.07 13.48
C ILE A 73 -14.51 5.80 13.38
N SER A 74 -14.66 6.60 12.33
CA SER A 74 -15.88 7.34 12.02
C SER A 74 -16.37 6.91 10.65
N ASP A 75 -16.88 5.68 10.58
CA ASP A 75 -17.44 5.07 9.38
C ASP A 75 -18.77 4.41 9.78
N GLU A 76 -19.87 4.79 9.14
CA GLU A 76 -21.22 4.28 9.44
C GLU A 76 -21.37 2.77 9.22
N ARG A 77 -20.47 2.19 8.42
CA ARG A 77 -20.38 0.75 8.17
C ARG A 77 -19.73 0.00 9.33
N ILE A 78 -19.18 0.70 10.32
CA ILE A 78 -18.44 0.10 11.43
C ILE A 78 -19.11 0.46 12.77
N ILE A 79 -19.63 -0.56 13.46
CA ILE A 79 -20.16 -0.43 14.81
C ILE A 79 -19.01 -0.61 15.79
N ARG A 80 -18.80 0.40 16.65
CA ARG A 80 -17.83 0.39 17.75
C ARG A 80 -18.55 0.15 19.07
N TYR A 81 -18.03 -0.77 19.88
CA TYR A 81 -18.49 -1.01 21.25
C TYR A 81 -17.31 -1.29 22.18
N TYR A 82 -17.53 -1.11 23.48
CA TYR A 82 -16.53 -1.40 24.50
C TYR A 82 -16.31 -2.90 24.64
N GLY A 83 -15.05 -3.31 24.64
CA GLY A 83 -14.62 -4.70 24.76
C GLY A 83 -13.11 -4.81 24.54
N LYS A 84 -12.43 -5.58 25.39
CA LYS A 84 -10.99 -5.82 25.26
C LYS A 84 -10.70 -6.59 23.99
N ASN A 85 -9.80 -6.06 23.16
CA ASN A 85 -9.39 -6.68 21.91
C ASN A 85 -7.97 -6.23 21.52
N TYR A 86 -7.45 -6.77 20.42
CA TYR A 86 -6.21 -6.35 19.79
C TYR A 86 -6.48 -5.80 18.39
N VAL A 87 -5.74 -4.76 18.02
CA VAL A 87 -5.79 -4.15 16.69
C VAL A 87 -4.42 -4.16 16.06
N TRP A 88 -4.39 -4.44 14.76
CA TRP A 88 -3.20 -4.52 13.93
C TRP A 88 -3.63 -4.53 12.46
N GLY A 89 -2.68 -4.41 11.54
CA GLY A 89 -2.97 -4.43 10.11
C GLY A 89 -1.75 -4.75 9.26
N PHE A 90 -1.96 -4.70 7.96
CA PHE A 90 -0.94 -4.93 6.95
C PHE A 90 -0.81 -3.69 6.05
N PHE A 91 0.43 -3.33 5.76
CA PHE A 91 0.79 -2.42 4.70
C PHE A 91 1.18 -3.28 3.50
N ILE A 92 0.49 -3.07 2.37
CA ILE A 92 0.66 -3.85 1.15
C ILE A 92 1.09 -2.86 0.06
N ALA A 93 2.25 -3.09 -0.54
CA ALA A 93 2.76 -2.31 -1.65
C ALA A 93 2.95 -3.20 -2.87
N SER A 94 2.39 -2.80 -4.01
CA SER A 94 2.54 -3.48 -5.29
C SER A 94 3.56 -2.75 -6.15
N PHE A 95 4.47 -3.48 -6.77
CA PHE A 95 5.44 -3.01 -7.75
C PHE A 95 5.22 -3.77 -9.06
N GLY A 96 4.88 -3.04 -10.12
CA GLY A 96 4.40 -3.69 -11.34
C GLY A 96 3.06 -4.40 -11.11
N THR A 97 2.83 -5.49 -11.84
CA THR A 97 1.56 -6.24 -11.80
C THR A 97 1.55 -7.40 -10.80
N GLU A 98 2.71 -7.96 -10.46
CA GLU A 98 2.79 -9.24 -9.73
C GLU A 98 3.63 -9.18 -8.46
N ARG A 99 4.45 -8.13 -8.24
CA ARG A 99 5.34 -8.09 -7.07
C ARG A 99 4.71 -7.35 -5.91
N ILE A 100 4.48 -8.05 -4.80
CA ILE A 100 3.87 -7.49 -3.59
C ILE A 100 4.86 -7.58 -2.42
N LEU A 101 5.09 -6.45 -1.77
CA LEU A 101 5.76 -6.40 -0.47
C LEU A 101 4.73 -6.14 0.64
N VAL A 102 4.83 -6.91 1.73
CA VAL A 102 3.92 -6.81 2.87
C VAL A 102 4.69 -6.51 4.13
N LYS A 103 4.28 -5.47 4.88
CA LYS A 103 4.74 -5.23 6.25
C LYS A 103 3.57 -5.30 7.22
N ARG A 104 3.77 -6.00 8.32
CA ARG A 104 2.79 -6.07 9.41
C ARG A 104 3.01 -4.93 10.40
N SER A 105 1.93 -4.33 10.89
CA SER A 105 2.01 -3.36 11.98
C SER A 105 2.34 -4.04 13.32
N ASN A 106 2.70 -3.23 14.31
CA ASN A 106 2.69 -3.69 15.68
C ASN A 106 1.26 -4.04 16.13
N ILE A 107 1.12 -5.05 16.96
CA ILE A 107 -0.14 -5.38 17.64
C ILE A 107 -0.32 -4.43 18.81
N LYS A 108 -1.53 -3.88 18.98
CA LYS A 108 -1.88 -3.00 20.10
C LYS A 108 -3.13 -3.50 20.80
N SER A 109 -3.13 -3.50 22.13
CA SER A 109 -4.35 -3.69 22.91
C SER A 109 -5.30 -2.50 22.75
N SER A 110 -6.59 -2.79 22.81
CA SER A 110 -7.70 -1.86 22.62
C SER A 110 -8.82 -2.21 23.60
N ASN A 111 -9.52 -1.20 24.10
CA ASN A 111 -10.77 -1.37 24.86
C ASN A 111 -12.01 -1.27 23.95
N PHE A 112 -11.80 -1.22 22.64
CA PHE A 112 -12.84 -1.15 21.63
C PHE A 112 -12.78 -2.39 20.73
N THR A 113 -13.98 -2.88 20.41
CA THR A 113 -14.19 -3.90 19.39
C THR A 113 -15.06 -3.32 18.27
N PHE A 114 -14.84 -3.84 17.06
CA PHE A 114 -15.45 -3.35 15.82
C PHE A 114 -16.23 -4.48 15.14
N LYS A 115 -17.39 -4.16 14.57
CA LYS A 115 -18.20 -5.06 13.75
C LYS A 115 -18.69 -4.32 12.50
N ILE A 116 -18.88 -5.04 11.41
CA ILE A 116 -19.50 -4.48 10.19
C ILE A 116 -20.99 -4.30 10.46
N ASN A 117 -21.51 -3.14 10.05
CA ASN A 117 -22.93 -2.82 10.07
C ASN A 117 -23.59 -3.37 8.80
N ASN A 118 -24.15 -4.57 8.88
CA ASN A 118 -24.78 -5.25 7.74
C ASN A 118 -26.11 -4.62 7.28
N LYS A 119 -26.56 -3.50 7.87
CA LYS A 119 -27.80 -2.84 7.46
C LYS A 119 -27.71 -2.10 6.13
N ASN A 120 -26.49 -1.84 5.64
CA ASN A 120 -26.21 -1.10 4.41
C ASN A 120 -25.44 -1.92 3.36
N MET A 121 -25.42 -3.26 3.49
CA MET A 121 -24.99 -4.19 2.43
C MET A 121 -26.22 -4.81 1.79
#